data_AF-A0A7V1D593-F1
#
_entry.id   AF-A0A7V1D593-F1
#
_cell.length_a   1.000
_cell.length_b   1.000
_cell.length_c   1.000
_cell.angle_alpha   90.00
_cell.angle_beta   90.00
_cell.angle_gamma   90.00
#
_symmetry.space_group_name_H-M   'P 1'
#
loop_
_entity.id
_entity.type
_entity.pdbx_description
1 polymer ?
#
loop_
_entity_poly.entity_id
_entity_poly.type
_entity_poly.pdbx_seq_one_letter_code
_entity_poly.pdbx_strand_id
1 'polypeptide(L)' 'MKQIWVDADACPKVIKETLFRAAVRVQFPLILVANQPLQHPRSSYIRAVRVGAGFDVADN' A
#
# COMPACT_ATOMS: atom_id res chain seq x y z
N MET A 1 1.91 -9.17 14.80
CA MET A 1 0.79 -8.21 14.64
C MET A 1 0.27 -8.33 13.21
N LYS A 2 -1.04 -8.30 12.97
CA LYS A 2 -1.60 -8.51 11.61
C LYS A 2 -1.60 -7.20 10.82
N GLN A 3 -1.24 -7.25 9.54
CA GLN A 3 -1.23 -6.11 8.61
C GLN A 3 -1.56 -6.57 7.19
N ILE A 4 -2.08 -5.66 6.37
CA ILE A 4 -2.40 -5.92 4.95
C ILE A 4 -1.26 -5.39 4.09
N TRP A 5 -0.77 -6.22 3.18
CA TRP A 5 0.20 -5.83 2.15
C TRP A 5 -0.50 -5.77 0.80
N VAL A 6 -0.19 -4.76 0.00
CA VAL A 6 -0.77 -4.56 -1.32
C VAL A 6 0.33 -4.14 -2.29
N ASP A 7 0.47 -4.87 -3.40
CA ASP A 7 1.21 -4.39 -4.57
C ASP A 7 0.43 -3.22 -5.19
N ALA A 8 1.03 -2.04 -5.12
CA ALA A 8 0.41 -0.80 -5.48
C ALA A 8 0.75 -0.33 -6.90
N ASP A 9 1.67 -1.00 -7.59
CA ASP A 9 1.94 -0.79 -9.02
C ASP A 9 0.87 -1.45 -9.89
N ALA A 10 0.44 -2.65 -9.50
CA ALA A 10 -0.64 -3.37 -10.18
C ALA A 10 -2.06 -2.89 -9.77
N CYS A 11 -2.20 -2.19 -8.63
CA CYS A 11 -3.50 -1.77 -8.13
C CYS A 11 -4.04 -0.49 -8.81
N PRO A 12 -5.28 -0.51 -9.34
CA PRO A 12 -5.95 0.69 -9.82
C PRO A 12 -6.11 1.76 -8.73
N LYS A 13 -6.09 3.03 -9.12
CA LYS A 13 -6.19 4.17 -8.19
C LYS A 13 -7.42 4.10 -7.28
N VAL A 14 -8.58 3.75 -7.82
CA VAL A 14 -9.85 3.64 -7.06
C VAL A 14 -9.80 2.57 -5.97
N ILE A 15 -9.07 1.48 -6.21
CA ILE A 15 -8.89 0.40 -5.24
C ILE A 15 -7.99 0.90 -4.11
N LYS A 16 -6.89 1.58 -4.44
CA LYS A 16 -6.00 2.21 -3.44
C LYS A 16 -6.74 3.19 -2.54
N GLU A 17 -7.54 4.09 -3.11
CA GLU A 17 -8.34 5.06 -2.34
C GLU A 17 -9.36 4.38 -1.41
N THR A 18 -9.96 3.27 -1.87
CA THR A 18 -10.88 2.48 -1.05
C THR A 18 -10.15 1.80 0.10
N LEU A 19 -8.98 1.21 -0.16
CA LEU A 19 -8.12 0.62 0.87
C LEU A 19 -7.66 1.66 1.89
N PHE A 20 -7.32 2.88 1.46
CA PHE A 20 -6.91 3.95 2.37
C PHE A 20 -8.03 4.32 3.33
N ARG A 21 -9.26 4.51 2.80
CA ARG A 21 -10.43 4.80 3.63
C ARG A 21 -10.74 3.65 4.59
N ALA A 22 -10.66 2.42 4.12
CA ALA A 22 -10.88 1.24 4.96
C ALA A 22 -9.85 1.15 6.08
N ALA A 23 -8.55 1.22 5.77
CA ALA A 23 -7.45 1.13 6.73
C ALA A 23 -7.57 2.17 7.85
N VAL A 24 -7.91 3.42 7.52
CA VAL A 24 -8.11 4.47 8.52
C VAL A 24 -9.37 4.22 9.35
N ARG A 25 -10.49 3.83 8.70
CA ARG A 25 -11.77 3.60 9.39
C ARG A 25 -11.68 2.45 10.40
N VAL A 26 -11.02 1.35 10.03
CA VAL A 26 -10.88 0.17 10.88
C VAL A 26 -9.60 0.18 11.71
N GLN A 27 -8.81 1.25 11.63
CA GLN A 27 -7.54 1.41 12.33
C GLN A 27 -6.59 0.22 12.13
N PHE A 28 -6.51 -0.26 10.89
CA PHE A 28 -5.75 -1.45 10.54
C PHE A 28 -4.53 -1.09 9.68
N PRO A 29 -3.31 -1.56 10.01
CA PRO A 29 -2.12 -1.25 9.24
C PRO A 29 -2.20 -1.76 7.79
N LEU A 30 -2.03 -0.84 6.84
CA LEU A 30 -1.93 -1.07 5.41
C LEU A 30 -0.53 -0.66 4.92
N ILE A 31 0.16 -1.62 4.31
CA ILE A 31 1.48 -1.43 3.70
C ILE A 31 1.34 -1.55 2.19
N LEU A 32 1.70 -0.48 1.49
CA LEU A 32 1.71 -0.41 0.03
C LEU A 32 3.13 -0.67 -0.46
N VAL A 33 3.31 -1.63 -1.36
CA VAL A 33 4.59 -1.93 -1.97
C VAL A 33 4.56 -1.45 -3.41
N ALA A 34 5.56 -0.68 -3.83
CA ALA A 34 5.65 -0.19 -5.20
C ALA A 34 7.10 0.03 -5.63
N ASN A 35 7.41 -0.17 -6.91
CA ASN A 35 8.66 0.23 -7.55
C ASN A 35 8.67 1.73 -7.89
N GLN A 36 7.49 2.34 -8.01
CA GLN A 36 7.29 3.75 -8.29
C GLN A 36 6.94 4.58 -7.05
N PRO A 37 7.23 5.90 -7.05
CA PRO A 37 6.75 6.80 -6.01
C PRO A 37 5.22 6.79 -5.94
N LEU A 38 4.68 6.55 -4.75
CA LEU A 38 3.24 6.46 -4.54
C LEU A 38 2.76 7.56 -3.60
N GLN A 39 1.70 8.26 -4.01
CA GLN A 39 1.00 9.20 -3.15
C GLN A 39 -0.03 8.45 -2.30
N HIS A 40 0.02 8.66 -0.99
CA HIS A 40 -0.97 8.16 -0.04
C HIS A 40 -1.28 9.24 1.00
N PRO A 41 -2.47 9.21 1.62
CA PRO A 41 -2.81 10.16 2.67
C PRO A 41 -1.90 9.99 3.89
N ARG A 42 -1.67 11.10 4.62
CA ARG A 42 -0.97 11.05 5.91
C ARG A 42 -1.85 10.33 6.92
N SER A 43 -1.39 9.17 7.40
CA SER A 43 -2.07 8.37 8.41
C SER A 43 -1.05 7.48 9.13
N SER A 44 -1.23 7.25 10.43
CA SER A 44 -0.44 6.26 11.18
C SER A 44 -0.72 4.81 10.75
N TYR A 45 -1.81 4.58 10.01
CA TYR A 45 -2.25 3.26 9.54
C TYR A 45 -1.83 2.96 8.10
N ILE A 46 -1.23 3.91 7.38
CA ILE A 46 -0.86 3.74 5.97
C ILE A 46 0.61 4.06 5.80
N ARG A 47 1.35 3.10 5.26
CA ARG A 47 2.76 3.24 4.94
C ARG A 47 3.01 2.76 3.52
N ALA A 48 3.88 3.45 2.79
CA ALA A 48 4.43 2.96 1.53
C ALA A 48 5.87 2.48 1.72
N VAL A 49 6.19 1.36 1.07
CA VAL A 49 7.53 0.79 0.94
C VAL A 49 7.87 0.84 -0.54
N ARG A 50 8.95 1.53 -0.87
CA ARG A 50 9.47 1.54 -2.23
C ARG A 50 10.48 0.41 -2.39
N VAL A 51 10.27 -0.43 -3.40
CA VAL A 51 11.17 -1.53 -3.74
C VAL A 51 11.93 -1.22 -5.04
N GLY A 52 12.98 -2.00 -5.32
CA GLY A 52 13.70 -1.92 -6.58
C GLY A 52 12.81 -2.23 -7.79
N ALA A 53 13.20 -1.75 -8.97
CA ALA A 53 12.48 -2.06 -10.20
C ALA A 53 12.70 -3.54 -10.57
N GLY A 54 11.66 -4.36 -10.45
CA GLY A 54 11.63 -5.76 -10.83
C GLY A 54 10.23 -6.32 -10.64
N PHE A 55 9.82 -7.23 -11.53
CA PHE A 55 8.46 -7.77 -11.59
C PHE A 55 8.10 -8.69 -10.41
N ASP A 56 9.08 -9.04 -9.56
CA ASP A 56 8.99 -10.08 -8.52
C ASP A 56 9.55 -9.61 -7.15
N VAL A 57 9.68 -8.30 -6.94
CA VAL A 57 10.26 -7.75 -5.71
C VAL A 57 9.22 -7.56 -4.60
N ALA A 58 7.93 -7.59 -4.95
CA ALA A 58 6.83 -7.50 -3.98
C ALA A 58 6.36 -8.88 -3.45
N ASP A 59 6.77 -9.97 -4.12
CA ASP A 59 6.31 -11.33 -3.84
C ASP A 59 7.29 -12.16 -2.98
N ASN A 60 8.51 -11.65 -2.72
CA ASN A 60 9.55 -12.29 -1.88
C ASN A 60 9.68 -11.66 -0.48
#